data_AF-A0A447PRX0-F1
#
_entry.id   AF-A0A447PRX0-F1
#
_cell.length_a   1.000
_cell.length_b   1.000
_cell.length_c   1.000
_cell.angle_alpha   90.00
_cell.angle_beta   90.00
_cell.angle_gamma   90.00
#
_symmetry.space_group_name_H-M   'P 1'
#
loop_
_entity.id
_entity.type
_entity.pdbx_description
1 polymer ?
#
loop_
_entity_poly.entity_id
_entity_poly.type
_entity_poly.pdbx_seq_one_letter_code
_entity_poly.pdbx_strand_id
1 'polypeptide(L)'
;MHSWKKKLLVSQLALACTLAITSQANAQDISGTTYNTFGYDSVTNHDGWLYDGYVNWNNTSADSTNIWNADIYPVINKSTVNGVISAYYLDDGFDGTANSMSISNSTINGMVTTLCMTDECDDGVDEDGTNHTQYDRFSLTVDNSTINDTYEHYYYDVVDGDTTTTKVVDTYDIGNAITVDEESDIVIQNNSHVAGITFLQGYQTLDNTPYDDVEGIANSDNIFTNTLVVKDSVLTSGAYSDLGTDGFYGQGEKPSDYSGTADLWFSNNNDDSRDDAALIVSDNSNADNSMQTTATFDHSTITGDILFSSTFDNNFYENGDPATDTTDDGVYNPTTNGWDDTDSLTVTLTNGSKWVGAAQSDVEAIGTAQMYGWGYTDADWHALVPNSIWPSSTYYSDDQHLAGAEVYQSGIFNIALDNGSEWDTRKVSNIDDLTVNNVSQVNVEDSGLIADSITLANSSSLNIGDTGGVATNSLYLDSYSTASLTEETASLYANTITVDNGAQLNLGLGQVDTHNMILTDGGVLNVASRDYVLNSDLNNARYIYQRRLRC
;
A
#
# COMPACT_ATOMS: atom_id res chain seq x y z
N MET A 1 -5.66 42.13 -14.72
CA MET A 1 -4.74 41.38 -15.60
C MET A 1 -3.63 40.82 -14.74
N HIS A 2 -3.85 39.66 -14.11
CA HIS A 2 -2.83 38.92 -13.38
C HIS A 2 -2.82 37.49 -13.89
N SER A 3 -1.59 37.03 -14.15
CA SER A 3 -1.24 35.90 -15.00
C SER A 3 -1.40 34.60 -14.23
N TRP A 4 -2.17 33.67 -14.79
CA TRP A 4 -2.15 32.26 -14.44
C TRP A 4 -0.74 31.69 -14.55
N LYS A 5 -0.29 30.97 -13.51
CA LYS A 5 0.66 29.86 -13.65
C LYS A 5 -0.13 28.58 -13.40
N LYS A 6 -0.55 27.93 -14.48
CA LYS A 6 -1.04 26.55 -14.45
C LYS A 6 0.16 25.65 -14.19
N LYS A 7 0.13 24.85 -13.11
CA LYS A 7 0.92 23.63 -12.98
C LYS A 7 0.52 22.74 -14.16
N LEU A 8 1.45 22.52 -15.08
CA LEU A 8 1.20 21.79 -16.31
C LEU A 8 1.37 20.30 -15.99
N LEU A 9 0.27 19.59 -15.74
CA LEU A 9 0.17 18.14 -15.86
C LEU A 9 0.43 17.77 -17.34
N VAL A 10 1.69 17.60 -17.74
CA VAL A 10 2.03 16.87 -18.97
C VAL A 10 3.43 16.25 -18.78
N SER A 11 3.49 14.91 -18.85
CA SER A 11 4.68 14.05 -19.04
C SER A 11 5.41 13.51 -17.79
N GLN A 12 4.70 12.76 -16.93
CA GLN A 12 5.33 11.79 -16.01
C GLN A 12 5.63 10.42 -16.66
N LEU A 13 5.35 10.22 -17.96
CA LEU A 13 5.59 8.94 -18.65
C LEU A 13 6.84 8.89 -19.56
N ALA A 14 7.69 9.92 -19.58
CA ALA A 14 8.83 9.99 -20.50
C ALA A 14 10.18 10.42 -19.88
N LEU A 15 10.33 10.31 -18.56
CA LEU A 15 11.58 10.67 -17.86
C LEU A 15 12.21 9.50 -17.07
N ALA A 16 12.03 8.26 -17.53
CA ALA A 16 12.78 7.09 -17.00
C ALA A 16 14.08 6.80 -17.78
N CYS A 17 14.38 7.57 -18.83
CA CYS A 17 15.60 7.42 -19.61
C CYS A 17 16.32 8.77 -19.67
N THR A 18 17.15 9.06 -18.68
CA THR A 18 18.43 9.81 -18.71
C THR A 18 18.66 10.45 -17.34
N LEU A 19 19.13 9.68 -16.36
CA LEU A 19 19.84 10.26 -15.20
C LEU A 19 21.30 10.42 -15.59
N ALA A 20 21.77 11.66 -15.51
CA ALA A 20 23.12 12.04 -15.88
C ALA A 20 24.09 11.60 -14.79
N ILE A 21 25.04 10.75 -15.21
CA ILE A 21 26.21 10.32 -14.45
C ILE A 21 27.04 11.56 -14.09
N THR A 22 26.96 12.02 -12.84
CA THR A 22 28.04 12.78 -12.21
C THR A 22 28.87 11.82 -11.39
N SER A 23 30.12 11.63 -11.81
CA SER A 23 31.11 10.80 -11.12
C SER A 23 31.34 11.31 -9.70
N GLN A 24 31.03 10.51 -8.68
CA GLN A 24 31.44 10.75 -7.31
C GLN A 24 32.81 10.12 -7.06
N ALA A 25 33.68 10.82 -6.35
CA ALA A 25 35.08 10.44 -6.19
C ALA A 25 35.35 9.55 -4.97
N ASN A 26 34.32 9.13 -4.23
CA ASN A 26 34.50 8.68 -2.83
C ASN A 26 33.56 7.53 -2.38
N ALA A 27 32.62 7.04 -3.19
CA ALA A 27 31.86 5.82 -2.86
C ALA A 27 32.45 4.61 -3.57
N GLN A 28 32.41 3.42 -2.95
CA GLN A 28 32.88 2.20 -3.62
C GLN A 28 31.89 1.79 -4.72
N ASP A 29 32.33 1.87 -5.97
CA ASP A 29 31.63 1.24 -7.09
C ASP A 29 31.81 -0.28 -7.01
N ILE A 30 30.73 -0.95 -6.60
CA ILE A 30 30.68 -2.41 -6.48
C ILE A 30 30.29 -3.10 -7.79
N SER A 31 30.16 -2.37 -8.89
CA SER A 31 29.70 -2.91 -10.18
C SER A 31 30.59 -4.06 -10.68
N GLY A 32 29.96 -5.16 -11.09
CA GLY A 32 30.67 -6.34 -11.61
C GLY A 32 31.29 -7.23 -10.53
N THR A 33 30.95 -7.03 -9.26
CA THR A 33 31.54 -7.77 -8.13
C THR A 33 30.49 -8.53 -7.31
N THR A 34 30.97 -9.38 -6.41
CA THR A 34 30.16 -9.89 -5.29
C THR A 34 30.49 -9.06 -4.05
N TYR A 35 29.48 -8.47 -3.43
CA TYR A 35 29.61 -7.61 -2.26
C TYR A 35 28.79 -8.17 -1.10
N ASN A 36 29.34 -8.15 0.12
CA ASN A 36 28.60 -8.53 1.33
C ASN A 36 28.49 -7.29 2.19
N THR A 37 27.29 -6.97 2.65
CA THR A 37 27.09 -5.77 3.46
C THR A 37 27.42 -5.99 4.93
N PHE A 38 27.51 -7.26 5.36
CA PHE A 38 27.97 -7.63 6.69
C PHE A 38 29.38 -8.25 6.68
N GLY A 39 30.16 -7.90 7.70
CA GLY A 39 31.52 -8.36 7.92
C GLY A 39 31.82 -8.63 9.40
N TYR A 40 33.05 -9.05 9.70
CA TYR A 40 33.54 -9.25 11.07
C TYR A 40 35.00 -8.81 11.17
N ASP A 41 35.33 -7.96 12.14
CA ASP A 41 36.70 -7.54 12.44
C ASP A 41 37.13 -7.94 13.86
N SER A 42 37.94 -8.99 13.94
CA SER A 42 38.54 -9.49 15.19
C SER A 42 39.59 -8.57 15.85
N VAL A 43 40.00 -7.47 15.21
CA VAL A 43 41.12 -6.63 15.65
C VAL A 43 40.66 -5.40 16.45
N THR A 44 39.51 -4.83 16.12
CA THR A 44 39.02 -3.56 16.69
C THR A 44 37.90 -3.76 17.71
N ASN A 45 37.01 -4.74 17.53
CA ASN A 45 35.91 -5.02 18.43
C ASN A 45 35.80 -6.53 18.70
N HIS A 46 36.03 -6.94 19.95
CA HIS A 46 35.94 -8.34 20.36
C HIS A 46 34.52 -8.94 20.17
N ASP A 47 33.49 -8.08 20.07
CA ASP A 47 32.08 -8.47 19.93
C ASP A 47 31.39 -7.93 18.65
N GLY A 48 32.06 -7.11 17.83
CA GLY A 48 31.40 -6.30 16.80
C GLY A 48 31.40 -6.93 15.41
N TRP A 49 30.22 -7.21 14.88
CA TRP A 49 30.01 -7.31 13.43
C TRP A 49 30.26 -5.93 12.80
N LEU A 50 30.58 -5.92 11.50
CA LEU A 50 30.69 -4.70 10.70
C LEU A 50 29.53 -4.64 9.73
N TYR A 51 29.04 -3.43 9.47
CA TYR A 51 28.04 -3.16 8.45
C TYR A 51 28.52 -2.09 7.50
N ASP A 52 28.80 -2.54 6.27
CA ASP A 52 29.27 -1.75 5.14
C ASP A 52 28.13 -1.67 4.08
N GLY A 53 26.88 -1.59 4.52
CA GLY A 53 25.72 -1.64 3.63
C GLY A 53 25.11 -0.27 3.28
N TYR A 54 25.66 0.83 3.81
CA TYR A 54 25.08 2.15 3.58
C TYR A 54 25.44 2.71 2.21
N VAL A 55 24.43 3.27 1.53
CA VAL A 55 24.64 4.00 0.28
C VAL A 55 25.11 5.42 0.62
N ASN A 56 26.18 5.85 -0.05
CA ASN A 56 26.74 7.19 0.11
C ASN A 56 27.19 7.59 1.54
N TRP A 57 27.34 6.63 2.46
CA TRP A 57 27.85 6.83 3.83
C TRP A 57 28.86 5.74 4.23
N ASN A 58 29.73 6.03 5.22
CA ASN A 58 30.71 5.08 5.75
C ASN A 58 30.60 4.98 7.28
N ASN A 59 30.36 3.76 7.76
CA ASN A 59 30.13 3.43 9.18
C ASN A 59 31.41 3.18 10.01
N THR A 60 32.61 3.30 9.44
CA THR A 60 33.88 3.01 10.14
C THR A 60 34.37 4.24 10.94
N SER A 61 33.77 4.43 12.12
CA SER A 61 34.02 5.54 13.03
C SER A 61 35.44 5.61 13.61
N ALA A 62 35.98 6.85 13.66
CA ALA A 62 36.95 7.42 14.64
C ALA A 62 37.76 8.59 14.07
N ASP A 63 37.76 8.79 12.74
CA ASP A 63 38.51 9.86 12.11
C ASP A 63 37.55 10.80 11.36
N SER A 64 37.26 11.96 11.96
CA SER A 64 36.54 13.06 11.32
C SER A 64 37.22 13.58 10.03
N THR A 65 38.35 12.99 9.62
CA THR A 65 39.02 13.24 8.35
C THR A 65 38.80 12.14 7.30
N ASN A 66 38.03 11.08 7.62
CA ASN A 66 37.79 9.91 6.77
C ASN A 66 36.29 9.65 6.47
N ILE A 67 35.43 10.65 6.68
CA ILE A 67 34.01 10.76 6.26
C ILE A 67 33.86 10.72 4.70
N TRP A 68 34.88 10.24 3.99
CA TRP A 68 35.03 10.41 2.54
C TRP A 68 35.14 9.08 1.78
N ASN A 69 34.69 7.94 2.35
CA ASN A 69 34.74 6.63 1.69
C ASN A 69 33.41 5.88 1.80
N ALA A 70 32.32 6.38 1.21
CA ALA A 70 31.02 5.70 1.28
C ALA A 70 31.05 4.22 0.83
N ASP A 71 30.27 3.38 1.51
CA ASP A 71 30.35 1.92 1.37
C ASP A 71 29.82 1.43 0.01
N ILE A 72 28.71 2.02 -0.46
CA ILE A 72 28.09 1.66 -1.74
C ILE A 72 27.79 2.91 -2.56
N TYR A 73 28.24 2.91 -3.82
CA TYR A 73 27.81 3.89 -4.83
C TYR A 73 26.34 3.63 -5.25
N PRO A 74 25.44 4.63 -5.33
CA PRO A 74 24.01 4.46 -5.61
C PRO A 74 23.65 3.85 -6.98
N VAL A 75 24.63 3.57 -7.84
CA VAL A 75 24.43 2.88 -9.11
C VAL A 75 25.08 1.50 -9.06
N ILE A 76 24.28 0.47 -8.81
CA ILE A 76 24.72 -0.94 -8.76
C ILE A 76 24.47 -1.59 -10.11
N ASN A 77 25.53 -2.04 -10.80
CA ASN A 77 25.40 -2.72 -12.10
C ASN A 77 26.16 -4.05 -12.15
N LYS A 78 25.48 -5.11 -12.61
CA LYS A 78 26.09 -6.45 -12.83
C LYS A 78 26.74 -7.03 -11.57
N SER A 79 26.13 -6.78 -10.42
CA SER A 79 26.67 -7.22 -9.13
C SER A 79 25.80 -8.30 -8.50
N THR A 80 26.42 -9.06 -7.59
CA THR A 80 25.69 -9.87 -6.62
C THR A 80 25.93 -9.26 -5.24
N VAL A 81 24.88 -8.81 -4.57
CA VAL A 81 24.99 -8.30 -3.19
C VAL A 81 24.34 -9.30 -2.26
N ASN A 82 24.99 -9.63 -1.14
CA ASN A 82 24.40 -10.46 -0.08
C ASN A 82 24.29 -9.62 1.20
N GLY A 83 23.09 -9.54 1.75
CA GLY A 83 22.78 -8.73 2.93
C GLY A 83 21.85 -7.58 2.64
N VAL A 84 21.78 -6.65 3.59
CA VAL A 84 20.91 -5.46 3.55
C VAL A 84 21.67 -4.26 3.00
N ILE A 85 21.09 -3.55 2.03
CA ILE A 85 21.57 -2.25 1.54
C ILE A 85 20.66 -1.18 2.16
N SER A 86 21.21 -0.18 2.84
CA SER A 86 20.43 0.92 3.41
C SER A 86 20.71 2.24 2.69
N ALA A 87 19.66 2.90 2.24
CA ALA A 87 19.67 4.24 1.66
C ALA A 87 19.43 5.35 2.71
N TYR A 88 19.41 5.03 4.01
CA TYR A 88 19.11 5.97 5.10
C TYR A 88 19.81 7.34 4.94
N TYR A 89 21.14 7.33 4.75
CA TYR A 89 21.96 8.54 4.60
C TYR A 89 22.04 9.11 3.18
N LEU A 90 21.29 8.57 2.22
CA LEU A 90 21.34 9.03 0.84
C LEU A 90 20.73 10.42 0.67
N ASP A 91 19.70 10.72 1.47
CA ASP A 91 19.00 12.01 1.50
C ASP A 91 19.87 13.14 2.07
N ASP A 92 20.70 12.81 3.07
CA ASP A 92 21.55 13.75 3.81
C ASP A 92 22.76 14.30 3.05
N GLY A 93 22.80 14.05 1.74
CA GLY A 93 23.73 14.56 0.75
C GLY A 93 24.74 15.57 1.28
N PHE A 94 25.83 15.07 1.86
CA PHE A 94 26.98 15.87 2.29
C PHE A 94 27.54 16.75 1.14
N ASP A 95 27.10 16.54 -0.10
CA ASP A 95 27.47 17.25 -1.31
C ASP A 95 26.32 17.57 -2.31
N GLY A 96 25.04 17.49 -1.90
CA GLY A 96 23.89 17.82 -2.78
C GLY A 96 23.55 16.72 -3.79
N THR A 97 23.60 15.46 -3.35
CA THR A 97 23.19 14.28 -4.11
C THR A 97 21.68 14.18 -4.21
N ALA A 98 21.20 13.56 -5.29
CA ALA A 98 19.79 13.19 -5.39
C ALA A 98 19.52 11.99 -4.49
N ASN A 99 18.44 12.01 -3.71
CA ASN A 99 17.93 10.87 -2.93
C ASN A 99 17.45 9.75 -3.87
N SER A 100 18.39 9.09 -4.55
CA SER A 100 18.08 8.16 -5.64
C SER A 100 19.13 7.07 -5.85
N MET A 101 18.63 5.86 -6.09
CA MET A 101 19.42 4.65 -6.28
C MET A 101 18.94 3.88 -7.51
N SER A 102 19.87 3.22 -8.21
CA SER A 102 19.54 2.35 -9.34
C SER A 102 20.28 1.02 -9.26
N ILE A 103 19.52 -0.06 -9.49
CA ILE A 103 20.01 -1.44 -9.49
C ILE A 103 19.72 -2.01 -10.86
N SER A 104 20.76 -2.44 -11.58
CA SER A 104 20.59 -2.93 -12.95
C SER A 104 21.42 -4.16 -13.29
N ASN A 105 20.81 -5.16 -13.93
CA ASN A 105 21.46 -6.44 -14.27
C ASN A 105 22.10 -7.14 -13.06
N SER A 106 21.52 -6.95 -11.87
CA SER A 106 22.12 -7.38 -10.60
C SER A 106 21.22 -8.38 -9.87
N THR A 107 21.80 -9.05 -8.88
CA THR A 107 21.06 -9.89 -7.94
C THR A 107 21.38 -9.44 -6.52
N ILE A 108 20.36 -9.05 -5.77
CA ILE A 108 20.45 -8.75 -4.35
C ILE A 108 19.82 -9.94 -3.62
N ASN A 109 20.63 -10.62 -2.81
CA ASN A 109 20.19 -11.67 -1.91
C ASN A 109 20.05 -11.05 -0.52
N GLY A 110 18.87 -10.53 -0.21
CA GLY A 110 18.55 -9.74 0.96
C GLY A 110 17.66 -8.55 0.60
N MET A 111 17.90 -7.43 1.26
CA MET A 111 16.97 -6.30 1.30
C MET A 111 17.60 -5.00 0.80
N VAL A 112 16.76 -4.13 0.24
CA VAL A 112 17.03 -2.70 0.09
C VAL A 112 16.10 -1.95 1.04
N THR A 113 16.66 -1.15 1.93
CA THR A 113 15.87 -0.40 2.92
C THR A 113 16.23 1.08 2.96
N THR A 114 15.34 1.93 3.44
CA THR A 114 15.67 3.31 3.86
C THR A 114 15.85 3.42 5.37
N LEU A 115 15.61 2.34 6.12
CA LEU A 115 15.73 2.29 7.57
C LEU A 115 17.19 2.36 8.04
N CYS A 116 17.36 2.89 9.25
CA CYS A 116 18.60 2.81 10.00
C CYS A 116 18.92 1.34 10.38
N MET A 117 20.20 0.96 10.29
CA MET A 117 20.68 -0.41 10.49
C MET A 117 21.56 -0.60 11.72
N THR A 118 21.81 0.46 12.48
CA THR A 118 22.71 0.45 13.65
C THR A 118 22.19 1.37 14.75
N ASP A 119 22.56 1.10 16.00
CA ASP A 119 22.17 1.96 17.14
C ASP A 119 22.65 3.42 17.02
N GLU A 120 23.61 3.71 16.11
CA GLU A 120 24.23 5.04 15.97
C GLU A 120 23.32 6.05 15.24
N CYS A 121 22.37 5.58 14.43
CA CYS A 121 21.32 6.40 13.80
C CYS A 121 19.92 6.15 14.38
N ASP A 122 19.83 5.34 15.42
CA ASP A 122 18.59 5.10 16.15
C ASP A 122 18.19 6.42 16.86
N ASP A 123 16.91 6.79 16.81
CA ASP A 123 16.34 8.10 17.19
C ASP A 123 16.35 9.22 16.12
N GLY A 124 16.77 8.97 14.87
CA GLY A 124 16.72 9.98 13.82
C GLY A 124 17.72 11.12 14.04
N VAL A 125 18.90 10.79 14.57
CA VAL A 125 19.99 11.72 14.85
C VAL A 125 21.23 11.24 14.11
N ASP A 126 21.88 12.15 13.40
CA ASP A 126 23.12 11.89 12.66
C ASP A 126 24.32 11.71 13.59
N GLU A 127 25.41 11.11 13.09
CA GLU A 127 26.65 10.92 13.86
C GLU A 127 27.23 12.27 14.40
N ASP A 128 26.91 13.39 13.74
CA ASP A 128 27.35 14.73 14.17
C ASP A 128 26.43 15.39 15.22
N GLY A 129 25.31 14.74 15.57
CA GLY A 129 24.34 15.19 16.56
C GLY A 129 23.26 16.12 16.03
N THR A 130 23.10 16.27 14.70
CA THR A 130 21.90 16.90 14.13
C THR A 130 20.75 15.90 14.00
N ASN A 131 19.51 16.39 13.97
CA ASN A 131 18.40 15.51 13.60
C ASN A 131 18.54 15.18 12.11
N HIS A 132 18.46 13.90 11.77
CA HIS A 132 18.33 13.43 10.40
C HIS A 132 16.99 13.98 9.88
N THR A 133 17.03 14.92 8.94
CA THR A 133 15.82 15.54 8.40
C THR A 133 15.60 15.06 6.98
N GLN A 134 14.91 13.92 6.85
CA GLN A 134 14.49 13.41 5.55
C GLN A 134 13.33 14.25 5.01
N TYR A 135 13.53 14.87 3.86
CA TYR A 135 12.48 15.63 3.19
C TYR A 135 12.46 15.43 1.67
N ASP A 136 13.52 14.90 1.05
CA ASP A 136 13.48 14.64 -0.38
C ASP A 136 13.00 13.21 -0.65
N ARG A 137 12.08 13.11 -1.61
CA ARG A 137 11.50 11.85 -2.03
C ARG A 137 12.55 10.88 -2.58
N PHE A 138 12.61 9.68 -2.02
CA PHE A 138 13.51 8.61 -2.44
C PHE A 138 13.10 8.02 -3.79
N SER A 139 14.04 7.92 -4.73
CA SER A 139 13.79 7.27 -6.02
C SER A 139 14.59 6.00 -6.18
N LEU A 140 13.91 4.87 -6.38
CA LEU A 140 14.55 3.57 -6.64
C LEU A 140 14.17 3.05 -8.02
N THR A 141 15.15 2.68 -8.84
CA THR A 141 14.93 1.93 -10.08
C THR A 141 15.56 0.56 -10.04
N VAL A 142 14.76 -0.50 -10.22
CA VAL A 142 15.18 -1.90 -10.33
C VAL A 142 14.97 -2.38 -11.77
N ASP A 143 16.05 -2.51 -12.53
CA ASP A 143 16.02 -2.77 -13.98
C ASP A 143 16.71 -4.10 -14.33
N ASN A 144 15.97 -5.05 -14.91
CA ASN A 144 16.49 -6.38 -15.26
C ASN A 144 17.29 -7.02 -14.11
N SER A 145 16.75 -6.95 -12.90
CA SER A 145 17.43 -7.37 -11.67
C SER A 145 16.53 -8.22 -10.79
N THR A 146 17.14 -8.95 -9.87
CA THR A 146 16.42 -9.73 -8.85
C THR A 146 16.76 -9.19 -7.48
N ILE A 147 15.77 -8.90 -6.65
CA ILE A 147 15.92 -8.66 -5.22
C ILE A 147 15.12 -9.76 -4.54
N ASN A 148 15.82 -10.71 -3.94
CA ASN A 148 15.19 -11.83 -3.25
C ASN A 148 15.41 -11.68 -1.75
N ASP A 149 14.33 -11.85 -1.01
CA ASP A 149 14.26 -11.68 0.44
C ASP A 149 14.67 -12.99 1.12
N THR A 150 15.95 -13.36 0.97
CA THR A 150 16.45 -14.67 1.46
C THR A 150 17.57 -14.52 2.48
N TYR A 151 17.90 -13.29 2.85
CA TYR A 151 18.98 -12.99 3.79
C TYR A 151 18.36 -12.68 5.15
N GLU A 152 18.09 -13.73 5.90
CA GLU A 152 17.41 -13.65 7.21
C GLU A 152 18.39 -13.46 8.38
N HIS A 153 19.63 -13.96 8.21
CA HIS A 153 20.63 -14.01 9.27
C HIS A 153 22.05 -13.89 8.74
N TYR A 154 22.87 -13.10 9.43
CA TYR A 154 24.32 -13.08 9.30
C TYR A 154 24.98 -13.81 10.47
N TYR A 155 25.60 -14.96 10.20
CA TYR A 155 26.34 -15.75 11.19
C TYR A 155 27.83 -15.42 11.16
N TYR A 156 28.43 -15.19 12.33
CA TYR A 156 29.86 -14.95 12.47
C TYR A 156 30.44 -15.63 13.72
N ASP A 157 31.73 -15.98 13.68
CA ASP A 157 32.42 -16.64 14.79
C ASP A 157 33.31 -15.66 15.55
N VAL A 158 33.09 -15.55 16.86
CA VAL A 158 33.94 -14.77 17.78
C VAL A 158 34.94 -15.70 18.46
N VAL A 159 36.22 -15.35 18.41
CA VAL A 159 37.31 -16.12 19.03
C VAL A 159 37.81 -15.37 20.27
N ASP A 160 37.54 -15.93 21.45
CA ASP A 160 38.10 -15.47 22.73
C ASP A 160 39.07 -16.51 23.31
N GLY A 161 40.37 -16.24 23.16
CA GLY A 161 41.42 -17.19 23.54
C GLY A 161 41.29 -18.53 22.80
N ASP A 162 41.01 -19.61 23.54
CA ASP A 162 40.81 -20.97 22.99
C ASP A 162 39.33 -21.31 22.72
N THR A 163 38.40 -20.37 22.96
CA THR A 163 36.96 -20.57 22.74
C THR A 163 36.47 -19.86 21.49
N THR A 164 35.70 -20.56 20.66
CA THR A 164 34.97 -20.00 19.52
C THR A 164 33.48 -20.06 19.82
N THR A 165 32.79 -18.92 19.69
CA THR A 165 31.34 -18.81 19.87
C THR A 165 30.74 -18.24 18.59
N THR A 166 29.78 -18.95 18.00
CA THR A 166 29.00 -18.42 16.88
C THR A 166 27.97 -17.41 17.40
N LYS A 167 27.90 -16.27 16.73
CA LYS A 167 26.98 -15.17 16.94
C LYS A 167 26.13 -14.98 15.68
N VAL A 168 25.00 -14.31 15.84
CA VAL A 168 24.04 -14.03 14.78
C VAL A 168 23.63 -12.56 14.84
N VAL A 169 23.49 -11.95 13.66
CA VAL A 169 22.74 -10.72 13.44
C VAL A 169 21.53 -11.11 12.63
N ASP A 170 20.34 -10.89 13.19
CA ASP A 170 19.08 -11.18 12.54
C ASP A 170 18.68 -9.98 11.67
N THR A 171 18.19 -10.24 10.47
CA THR A 171 17.77 -9.21 9.49
C THR A 171 16.36 -9.45 8.95
N TYR A 172 15.73 -10.57 9.32
CA TYR A 172 14.38 -10.95 8.89
C TYR A 172 13.28 -10.02 9.41
N ASP A 173 13.53 -9.30 10.51
CA ASP A 173 12.55 -8.42 11.16
C ASP A 173 12.53 -7.00 10.59
N ILE A 174 13.38 -6.72 9.59
CA ILE A 174 13.50 -5.39 8.98
C ILE A 174 12.38 -5.15 7.95
N GLY A 175 11.78 -6.20 7.39
CA GLY A 175 10.69 -6.12 6.40
C GLY A 175 10.93 -7.01 5.18
N ASN A 176 10.38 -6.63 4.03
CA ASN A 176 10.49 -7.40 2.79
C ASN A 176 11.72 -7.01 1.96
N ALA A 177 11.92 -7.62 0.77
CA ALA A 177 13.01 -7.31 -0.16
C ALA A 177 13.23 -5.79 -0.41
N ILE A 178 12.17 -4.99 -0.41
CA ILE A 178 12.25 -3.54 -0.37
C ILE A 178 11.41 -3.03 0.79
N THR A 179 12.01 -2.27 1.71
CA THR A 179 11.30 -1.64 2.83
C THR A 179 11.65 -0.16 2.89
N VAL A 180 10.67 0.72 2.84
CA VAL A 180 10.91 2.17 2.87
C VAL A 180 10.00 2.87 3.87
N ASP A 181 10.54 3.86 4.57
CA ASP A 181 9.86 4.69 5.57
C ASP A 181 9.87 6.19 5.22
N GLU A 182 10.36 6.55 4.04
CA GLU A 182 10.30 7.91 3.49
C GLU A 182 9.41 7.96 2.23
N GLU A 183 8.95 9.16 1.86
CA GLU A 183 8.22 9.35 0.61
C GLU A 183 9.03 8.81 -0.56
N SER A 184 8.40 8.07 -1.47
CA SER A 184 9.18 7.32 -2.45
C SER A 184 8.54 7.19 -3.85
N ASP A 185 9.42 7.02 -4.84
CA ASP A 185 9.11 6.75 -6.25
C ASP A 185 9.91 5.52 -6.70
N ILE A 186 9.27 4.35 -6.65
CA ILE A 186 9.87 3.05 -6.98
C ILE A 186 9.42 2.57 -8.35
N VAL A 187 10.40 2.22 -9.19
CA VAL A 187 10.18 1.66 -10.53
C VAL A 187 10.86 0.30 -10.65
N ILE A 188 10.08 -0.74 -10.94
CA ILE A 188 10.56 -2.10 -11.22
C ILE A 188 10.28 -2.39 -12.68
N GLN A 189 11.31 -2.66 -13.48
CA GLN A 189 11.15 -2.76 -14.93
C GLN A 189 12.06 -3.79 -15.60
N ASN A 190 11.72 -4.12 -16.85
CA ASN A 190 12.54 -4.90 -17.78
C ASN A 190 12.89 -6.31 -17.26
N ASN A 191 11.87 -7.12 -16.95
CA ASN A 191 12.03 -8.48 -16.43
C ASN A 191 12.77 -8.50 -15.08
N SER A 192 12.44 -7.55 -14.21
CA SER A 192 12.88 -7.58 -12.81
C SER A 192 11.98 -8.48 -11.97
N HIS A 193 12.54 -9.01 -10.88
CA HIS A 193 11.85 -9.87 -9.92
C HIS A 193 12.12 -9.38 -8.50
N VAL A 194 11.07 -9.03 -7.76
CA VAL A 194 11.18 -8.53 -6.39
C VAL A 194 10.27 -9.36 -5.47
N ALA A 195 10.79 -9.77 -4.32
CA ALA A 195 10.08 -10.57 -3.31
C ALA A 195 9.57 -9.67 -2.17
N GLY A 196 8.41 -9.04 -2.40
CA GLY A 196 7.75 -8.21 -1.41
C GLY A 196 8.25 -6.77 -1.38
N ILE A 197 7.33 -5.84 -1.07
CA ILE A 197 7.63 -4.42 -0.84
C ILE A 197 6.83 -3.96 0.37
N THR A 198 7.45 -3.16 1.23
CA THR A 198 6.81 -2.53 2.39
C THR A 198 7.01 -1.02 2.34
N PHE A 199 5.91 -0.27 2.32
CA PHE A 199 5.89 1.18 2.53
C PHE A 199 5.40 1.46 3.95
N LEU A 200 6.18 2.21 4.70
CA LEU A 200 5.88 2.73 6.04
C LEU A 200 5.85 4.25 5.96
N GLN A 201 5.09 4.88 6.85
CA GLN A 201 5.14 6.32 7.04
C GLN A 201 6.12 6.67 8.19
N GLY A 202 7.34 7.07 7.85
CA GLY A 202 8.39 7.32 8.83
C GLY A 202 8.46 8.75 9.38
N TYR A 203 8.08 9.76 8.59
CA TYR A 203 8.10 11.16 9.02
C TYR A 203 6.76 11.88 8.81
N GLN A 204 6.66 13.06 9.43
CA GLN A 204 5.50 13.93 9.35
C GLN A 204 5.90 15.40 9.18
N THR A 205 5.02 16.17 8.58
CA THR A 205 5.00 17.63 8.61
C THR A 205 3.90 18.07 9.56
N LEU A 206 4.32 18.64 10.68
CA LEU A 206 3.38 19.04 11.73
C LEU A 206 2.35 20.03 11.21
N ASP A 207 1.10 19.79 11.57
CA ASP A 207 0.07 20.82 11.55
C ASP A 207 0.33 21.81 12.68
N ASN A 208 -0.03 23.09 12.48
CA ASN A 208 0.25 24.08 13.51
C ASN A 208 -0.67 23.87 14.71
N THR A 209 -0.11 23.25 15.75
CA THR A 209 -0.63 23.30 17.12
C THR A 209 0.41 23.91 18.06
N PRO A 210 -0.02 24.71 19.06
CA PRO A 210 -1.41 24.90 19.49
C PRO A 210 -2.17 25.92 18.65
N TYR A 211 -3.51 25.76 18.60
CA TYR A 211 -4.43 26.87 18.31
C TYR A 211 -3.97 28.09 19.11
N ASP A 212 -3.46 29.10 18.42
CA ASP A 212 -3.25 30.40 19.01
C ASP A 212 -4.25 31.40 18.44
N ASP A 213 -4.58 32.41 19.24
CA ASP A 213 -5.57 33.43 18.88
C ASP A 213 -5.15 34.30 17.68
N VAL A 214 -4.00 34.01 17.04
CA VAL A 214 -3.31 34.84 16.04
C VAL A 214 -3.28 34.19 14.66
N GLU A 215 -2.92 32.91 14.56
CA GLU A 215 -2.73 32.16 13.32
C GLU A 215 -3.91 31.25 12.98
N GLY A 216 -4.69 30.82 13.99
CA GLY A 216 -5.80 29.88 13.81
C GLY A 216 -5.33 28.44 13.58
N ILE A 217 -6.24 27.57 13.16
CA ILE A 217 -5.91 26.22 12.69
C ILE A 217 -5.20 26.35 11.35
N ALA A 218 -3.94 25.94 11.25
CA ALA A 218 -3.19 25.90 10.00
C ALA A 218 -2.93 24.45 9.59
N ASN A 219 -3.55 24.06 8.48
CA ASN A 219 -3.35 22.78 7.83
C ASN A 219 -2.04 22.79 7.04
N SER A 220 -1.22 21.76 7.22
CA SER A 220 -0.17 21.43 6.28
C SER A 220 -0.78 21.17 4.90
N ASP A 221 -0.13 21.65 3.84
CA ASP A 221 -0.46 21.25 2.46
C ASP A 221 0.23 19.93 2.09
N ASN A 222 0.98 19.31 3.03
CA ASN A 222 1.77 18.12 2.76
C ASN A 222 0.91 16.85 2.87
N ILE A 223 1.19 15.90 2.00
CA ILE A 223 0.59 14.56 1.95
C ILE A 223 1.78 13.62 1.75
N PHE A 224 1.90 12.58 2.56
CA PHE A 224 2.97 11.60 2.44
C PHE A 224 2.72 10.70 1.23
N THR A 225 3.46 10.87 0.14
CA THR A 225 3.17 10.20 -1.13
C THR A 225 4.16 9.10 -1.51
N ASN A 226 3.60 7.94 -1.90
CA ASN A 226 4.36 6.83 -2.45
C ASN A 226 3.87 6.45 -3.85
N THR A 227 4.81 6.16 -4.76
CA THR A 227 4.51 5.64 -6.10
C THR A 227 5.27 4.34 -6.34
N LEU A 228 4.56 3.28 -6.69
CA LEU A 228 5.12 2.03 -7.19
C LEU A 228 4.69 1.83 -8.65
N VAL A 229 5.66 1.64 -9.54
CA VAL A 229 5.42 1.29 -10.95
C VAL A 229 6.16 0.02 -11.30
N VAL A 230 5.42 -1.04 -11.62
CA VAL A 230 5.97 -2.32 -12.07
C VAL A 230 5.63 -2.53 -13.55
N LYS A 231 6.67 -2.71 -14.38
CA LYS A 231 6.56 -2.82 -15.84
C LYS A 231 7.28 -4.04 -16.37
N ASP A 232 6.58 -4.87 -17.14
CA ASP A 232 7.18 -6.08 -17.74
C ASP A 232 7.95 -6.93 -16.70
N SER A 233 7.45 -7.00 -15.47
CA SER A 233 8.20 -7.52 -14.31
C SER A 233 7.30 -8.30 -13.35
N VAL A 234 7.90 -8.88 -12.31
CA VAL A 234 7.21 -9.73 -11.34
C VAL A 234 7.42 -9.21 -9.93
N LEU A 235 6.32 -9.09 -9.19
CA LEU A 235 6.31 -8.89 -7.74
C LEU A 235 5.72 -10.14 -7.08
N THR A 236 6.48 -10.78 -6.20
CA THR A 236 6.00 -11.94 -5.41
C THR A 236 5.92 -11.58 -3.94
N SER A 237 5.31 -12.44 -3.14
CA SER A 237 5.37 -12.38 -1.68
C SER A 237 6.83 -12.40 -1.18
N GLY A 238 7.11 -11.60 -0.14
CA GLY A 238 8.36 -11.57 0.61
C GLY A 238 8.25 -12.33 1.92
N ALA A 239 9.35 -12.47 2.67
CA ALA A 239 9.35 -13.10 3.99
C ALA A 239 9.43 -11.99 5.04
N TYR A 240 8.36 -11.83 5.83
CA TYR A 240 8.32 -10.88 6.94
C TYR A 240 8.75 -11.53 8.26
N SER A 241 8.71 -12.86 8.33
CA SER A 241 9.13 -13.68 9.46
C SER A 241 10.26 -14.63 9.08
N ASP A 242 11.00 -15.09 10.10
CA ASP A 242 12.08 -16.05 9.91
C ASP A 242 11.55 -17.40 9.39
N LEU A 243 11.87 -17.71 8.13
CA LEU A 243 11.48 -18.95 7.46
C LEU A 243 12.19 -20.21 7.97
N GLY A 244 13.18 -20.07 8.86
CA GLY A 244 14.12 -21.11 9.27
C GLY A 244 13.85 -21.75 10.63
N THR A 245 13.04 -21.13 11.51
CA THR A 245 12.95 -21.53 12.92
C THR A 245 11.75 -22.40 13.28
N ASP A 246 10.64 -22.32 12.56
CA ASP A 246 9.39 -23.01 12.90
C ASP A 246 8.84 -23.96 11.80
N GLY A 247 7.93 -24.86 12.20
CA GLY A 247 7.17 -25.73 11.29
C GLY A 247 7.37 -27.25 11.44
N PHE A 248 6.42 -28.04 10.91
CA PHE A 248 6.44 -29.50 11.00
C PHE A 248 7.45 -30.10 10.03
N TYR A 249 8.52 -30.70 10.56
CA TYR A 249 9.71 -31.14 9.80
C TYR A 249 10.48 -30.01 9.11
N GLY A 250 10.46 -28.79 9.67
CA GLY A 250 11.14 -27.63 9.08
C GLY A 250 10.48 -27.12 7.79
N GLN A 251 9.16 -27.27 7.70
CA GLN A 251 8.30 -26.58 6.73
C GLN A 251 7.36 -25.70 7.55
N GLY A 252 7.76 -24.45 7.80
CA GLY A 252 6.88 -23.39 8.30
C GLY A 252 5.97 -22.87 7.19
N GLU A 253 5.11 -21.91 7.53
CA GLU A 253 4.43 -21.10 6.51
C GLU A 253 5.49 -20.38 5.67
N LYS A 254 5.28 -20.33 4.37
CA LYS A 254 6.24 -19.79 3.41
C LYS A 254 5.51 -18.80 2.51
N PRO A 255 6.23 -17.78 2.02
CA PRO A 255 5.70 -16.91 1.00
C PRO A 255 5.13 -17.75 -0.15
N SER A 256 3.89 -17.45 -0.54
CA SER A 256 3.12 -18.10 -1.61
C SER A 256 2.47 -19.45 -1.29
N ASP A 257 2.49 -19.91 -0.04
CA ASP A 257 1.69 -21.07 0.32
C ASP A 257 0.20 -20.75 0.50
N TYR A 258 -0.14 -19.45 0.67
CA TYR A 258 -1.51 -18.97 0.89
C TYR A 258 -2.22 -19.74 2.00
N SER A 259 -1.45 -20.32 2.92
CA SER A 259 -1.94 -21.03 4.08
C SER A 259 -2.21 -20.02 5.21
N GLY A 260 -2.96 -20.44 6.22
CA GLY A 260 -3.44 -19.52 7.25
C GLY A 260 -4.81 -18.89 6.99
N THR A 261 -5.54 -18.65 8.08
CA THR A 261 -6.65 -17.69 8.09
C THR A 261 -6.02 -16.31 8.08
N ALA A 262 -6.41 -15.45 7.14
CA ALA A 262 -6.07 -14.04 7.24
C ALA A 262 -6.76 -13.45 8.47
N ASP A 263 -6.07 -13.49 9.61
CA ASP A 263 -6.38 -12.65 10.75
C ASP A 263 -5.49 -11.42 10.59
N LEU A 264 -6.13 -10.26 10.41
CA LEU A 264 -5.51 -8.99 10.05
C LEU A 264 -4.99 -8.23 11.27
N TRP A 265 -4.65 -8.92 12.35
CA TRP A 265 -4.28 -8.23 13.58
C TRP A 265 -2.81 -7.80 13.54
N PHE A 266 -2.54 -6.67 12.88
CA PHE A 266 -1.23 -6.00 12.79
C PHE A 266 -0.55 -5.71 14.16
N SER A 267 -1.23 -5.95 15.29
CA SER A 267 -0.70 -5.71 16.65
C SER A 267 0.04 -6.89 17.31
N ASN A 268 0.20 -8.04 16.65
CA ASN A 268 1.03 -9.13 17.15
C ASN A 268 2.22 -9.31 16.21
N ASN A 269 3.45 -9.19 16.72
CA ASN A 269 4.70 -9.52 16.01
C ASN A 269 4.84 -11.02 15.67
N ASN A 270 3.74 -11.71 15.38
CA ASN A 270 3.65 -13.16 15.36
C ASN A 270 2.63 -13.67 14.32
N ASP A 271 2.24 -12.83 13.35
CA ASP A 271 1.23 -13.16 12.36
C ASP A 271 1.87 -13.61 11.04
N ASP A 272 1.80 -14.92 10.83
CA ASP A 272 2.18 -15.66 9.62
C ASP A 272 1.53 -15.09 8.33
N SER A 273 0.52 -14.20 8.46
CA SER A 273 -0.19 -13.57 7.34
C SER A 273 0.65 -12.57 6.53
N ARG A 274 1.72 -12.00 7.11
CA ARG A 274 2.58 -11.03 6.43
C ARG A 274 3.55 -11.68 5.44
N ASP A 275 3.85 -12.97 5.62
CA ASP A 275 4.72 -13.73 4.72
C ASP A 275 4.10 -13.99 3.34
N ASP A 276 2.78 -13.84 3.20
CA ASP A 276 2.11 -13.93 1.90
C ASP A 276 2.03 -12.59 1.16
N ALA A 277 2.49 -11.49 1.77
CA ALA A 277 2.30 -10.16 1.21
C ALA A 277 3.31 -9.83 0.10
N ALA A 278 2.79 -9.51 -1.08
CA ALA A 278 3.55 -8.92 -2.18
C ALA A 278 3.76 -7.41 -1.97
N LEU A 279 2.78 -6.74 -1.36
CA LEU A 279 2.83 -5.31 -1.07
C LEU A 279 2.18 -5.04 0.29
N ILE A 280 2.90 -4.33 1.16
CA ILE A 280 2.41 -3.84 2.44
C ILE A 280 2.50 -2.32 2.41
N VAL A 281 1.43 -1.66 2.84
CA VAL A 281 1.36 -0.20 2.99
C VAL A 281 0.80 0.07 4.39
N SER A 282 1.58 0.73 5.24
CA SER A 282 1.19 1.03 6.62
C SER A 282 1.47 2.49 6.94
N ASP A 283 0.45 3.15 7.47
CA ASP A 283 0.56 4.49 8.02
C ASP A 283 1.29 4.49 9.38
N ASN A 284 1.36 5.67 9.99
CA ASN A 284 1.84 5.86 11.35
C ASN A 284 0.87 6.75 12.12
N SER A 285 0.24 6.20 13.16
CA SER A 285 -0.72 6.91 14.01
C SER A 285 -0.20 8.19 14.70
N ASN A 286 1.11 8.41 14.69
CA ASN A 286 1.73 9.62 15.24
C ASN A 286 2.01 10.69 14.19
N ALA A 287 1.74 10.41 12.91
CA ALA A 287 1.87 11.36 11.82
C ALA A 287 0.65 12.28 11.78
N ASP A 288 0.89 13.56 11.53
CA ASP A 288 -0.16 14.55 11.32
C ASP A 288 -0.73 14.50 9.89
N ASN A 289 -0.02 13.89 8.92
CA ASN A 289 -0.42 13.93 7.52
C ASN A 289 -0.91 12.62 6.95
N SER A 290 -1.92 12.70 6.09
CA SER A 290 -2.37 11.55 5.32
C SER A 290 -1.27 10.96 4.42
N MET A 291 -1.27 9.63 4.32
CA MET A 291 -0.46 8.81 3.43
C MET A 291 -1.24 8.39 2.19
N GLN A 292 -0.76 8.78 1.01
CA GLN A 292 -1.36 8.40 -0.28
C GLN A 292 -0.39 7.59 -1.13
N THR A 293 -0.72 6.32 -1.34
CA THR A 293 0.09 5.37 -2.10
C THR A 293 -0.60 4.96 -3.39
N THR A 294 0.15 5.00 -4.49
CA THR A 294 -0.31 4.51 -5.80
C THR A 294 0.58 3.39 -6.31
N ALA A 295 -0.01 2.25 -6.68
CA ALA A 295 0.71 1.11 -7.24
C ALA A 295 0.15 0.75 -8.63
N THR A 296 0.98 0.80 -9.66
CA THR A 296 0.60 0.48 -11.05
C THR A 296 1.40 -0.68 -11.59
N PHE A 297 0.70 -1.70 -12.07
CA PHE A 297 1.25 -2.90 -12.69
C PHE A 297 0.88 -2.93 -14.17
N ASP A 298 1.87 -2.76 -15.03
CA ASP A 298 1.73 -2.72 -16.48
C ASP A 298 2.45 -3.91 -17.11
N HIS A 299 1.71 -4.78 -17.80
CA HIS A 299 2.22 -6.03 -18.36
C HIS A 299 3.02 -6.88 -17.35
N SER A 300 2.55 -6.95 -16.12
CA SER A 300 3.29 -7.50 -14.97
C SER A 300 2.52 -8.59 -14.24
N THR A 301 3.21 -9.38 -13.42
CA THR A 301 2.59 -10.43 -12.59
C THR A 301 2.80 -10.14 -11.11
N ILE A 302 1.74 -10.31 -10.34
CA ILE A 302 1.72 -10.21 -8.88
C ILE A 302 1.32 -11.57 -8.32
N THR A 303 2.06 -12.07 -7.34
CA THR A 303 1.74 -13.32 -6.63
C THR A 303 1.94 -13.08 -5.15
N GLY A 304 0.85 -12.86 -4.42
CA GLY A 304 0.84 -12.53 -3.00
C GLY A 304 -0.27 -11.55 -2.68
N ASP A 305 -0.51 -11.37 -1.39
CA ASP A 305 -1.54 -10.48 -0.87
C ASP A 305 -1.07 -9.02 -0.93
N ILE A 306 -2.02 -8.09 -1.02
CA ILE A 306 -1.78 -6.66 -0.87
C ILE A 306 -2.47 -6.22 0.42
N LEU A 307 -1.68 -5.73 1.37
CA LEU A 307 -2.13 -5.35 2.70
C LEU A 307 -2.02 -3.84 2.87
N PHE A 308 -3.08 -3.24 3.42
CA PHE A 308 -3.15 -1.81 3.73
C PHE A 308 -3.60 -1.62 5.18
N SER A 309 -2.82 -0.88 5.96
CA SER A 309 -3.16 -0.48 7.32
C SER A 309 -3.22 1.04 7.40
N SER A 310 -4.26 1.55 8.05
CA SER A 310 -4.43 2.97 8.32
C SER A 310 -5.12 3.21 9.67
N THR A 311 -4.58 4.11 10.46
CA THR A 311 -5.17 4.69 11.66
C THR A 311 -5.50 6.15 11.43
N PHE A 312 -6.35 6.74 12.25
CA PHE A 312 -6.56 8.17 12.17
C PHE A 312 -5.28 8.92 12.55
N ASP A 313 -4.92 9.93 11.76
CA ASP A 313 -3.76 10.79 11.98
C ASP A 313 -3.78 11.44 13.37
N ASN A 314 -2.60 11.82 13.88
CA ASN A 314 -2.39 12.31 15.25
C ASN A 314 -3.23 13.56 15.62
N ASN A 315 -3.67 14.32 14.62
CA ASN A 315 -4.53 15.50 14.72
C ASN A 315 -6.03 15.20 14.58
N PHE A 316 -6.40 13.92 14.50
CA PHE A 316 -7.78 13.46 14.43
C PHE A 316 -8.30 13.09 15.82
N TYR A 317 -9.39 13.74 16.21
CA TYR A 317 -10.00 13.61 17.52
C TYR A 317 -11.33 12.89 17.41
N GLU A 318 -11.32 11.60 17.73
CA GLU A 318 -12.54 10.83 17.89
C GLU A 318 -13.46 11.53 18.89
N ASN A 319 -14.63 11.98 18.42
CA ASN A 319 -15.62 12.76 19.18
C ASN A 319 -15.33 14.27 19.36
N GLY A 320 -14.44 14.83 18.54
CA GLY A 320 -14.12 16.26 18.54
C GLY A 320 -13.07 16.65 19.57
N ASP A 321 -12.26 17.67 19.25
CA ASP A 321 -11.16 18.12 20.11
C ASP A 321 -11.69 18.79 21.40
N PRO A 322 -11.47 18.20 22.59
CA PRO A 322 -11.92 18.79 23.86
C PRO A 322 -11.04 19.97 24.31
N ALA A 323 -9.82 20.12 23.78
CA ALA A 323 -8.88 21.16 24.19
C ALA A 323 -9.22 22.52 23.56
N THR A 324 -9.87 22.53 22.39
CA THR A 324 -10.30 23.74 21.72
C THR A 324 -11.75 24.14 22.05
N ASP A 325 -12.51 23.29 22.78
CA ASP A 325 -13.85 23.58 23.34
C ASP A 325 -13.75 24.66 24.44
N THR A 326 -13.54 25.90 23.99
CA THR A 326 -13.35 27.09 24.81
C THR A 326 -14.67 27.82 25.07
N THR A 327 -15.77 27.36 24.50
CA THR A 327 -17.11 27.90 24.69
C THR A 327 -17.89 27.02 25.67
N ASP A 328 -18.38 27.60 26.76
CA ASP A 328 -19.25 26.95 27.75
C ASP A 328 -20.64 26.56 27.17
N ASP A 329 -20.75 26.35 25.86
CA ASP A 329 -21.97 26.04 25.12
C ASP A 329 -22.21 24.53 24.93
N GLY A 330 -21.23 23.69 25.26
CA GLY A 330 -21.34 22.23 25.26
C GLY A 330 -21.39 21.61 23.87
N VAL A 331 -20.81 22.31 22.86
CA VAL A 331 -20.67 21.82 21.49
C VAL A 331 -19.19 21.46 21.27
N TYR A 332 -18.90 20.17 21.05
CA TYR A 332 -17.55 19.71 20.72
C TYR A 332 -17.04 20.38 19.45
N ASN A 333 -15.77 20.76 19.49
CA ASN A 333 -15.04 21.32 18.37
C ASN A 333 -14.79 20.28 17.27
N PRO A 334 -14.27 20.70 16.10
CA PRO A 334 -14.15 19.81 14.96
C PRO A 334 -13.35 18.53 15.26
N THR A 335 -13.68 17.47 14.52
CA THR A 335 -13.08 16.11 14.62
C THR A 335 -11.61 16.07 14.20
N THR A 336 -11.11 17.15 13.61
CA THR A 336 -9.75 17.29 13.11
C THR A 336 -9.33 18.72 13.43
N ASN A 337 -8.06 18.96 13.76
CA ASN A 337 -7.51 20.31 13.88
C ASN A 337 -6.52 20.66 12.75
N GLY A 338 -6.70 20.02 11.60
CA GLY A 338 -5.94 20.13 10.36
C GLY A 338 -6.31 18.93 9.48
N TRP A 339 -6.92 19.19 8.32
CA TRP A 339 -7.41 18.14 7.42
C TRP A 339 -6.59 18.10 6.14
N ASP A 340 -5.75 17.10 5.95
CA ASP A 340 -4.94 16.89 4.75
C ASP A 340 -5.30 15.62 3.96
N ASP A 341 -6.59 15.29 3.98
CA ASP A 341 -7.25 14.16 3.30
C ASP A 341 -7.18 12.82 4.06
N THR A 342 -7.73 11.77 3.46
CA THR A 342 -7.77 10.41 4.02
C THR A 342 -6.57 9.63 3.50
N ASP A 343 -6.01 8.72 4.32
CA ASP A 343 -5.05 7.76 3.82
C ASP A 343 -5.64 6.98 2.64
N SER A 344 -4.79 6.60 1.69
CA SER A 344 -5.27 5.77 0.59
C SER A 344 -4.23 4.88 -0.05
N LEU A 345 -4.71 3.73 -0.52
CA LEU A 345 -4.00 2.86 -1.44
C LEU A 345 -4.83 2.69 -2.71
N THR A 346 -4.27 3.08 -3.85
CA THR A 346 -4.86 2.78 -5.16
C THR A 346 -3.98 1.84 -5.96
N VAL A 347 -4.51 0.66 -6.28
CA VAL A 347 -3.83 -0.38 -7.08
C VAL A 347 -4.44 -0.44 -8.48
N THR A 348 -3.61 -0.33 -9.51
CA THR A 348 -4.02 -0.43 -10.92
C THR A 348 -3.29 -1.55 -11.64
N LEU A 349 -4.02 -2.48 -12.25
CA LEU A 349 -3.50 -3.47 -13.17
C LEU A 349 -3.88 -3.11 -14.60
N THR A 350 -2.93 -3.07 -15.52
CA THR A 350 -3.19 -2.73 -16.92
C THR A 350 -2.37 -3.56 -17.91
N ASN A 351 -2.82 -3.54 -19.17
CA ASN A 351 -2.15 -4.17 -20.32
C ASN A 351 -1.85 -5.67 -20.15
N GLY A 352 -2.83 -6.40 -19.61
CA GLY A 352 -2.74 -7.85 -19.42
C GLY A 352 -1.97 -8.26 -18.17
N SER A 353 -1.80 -7.36 -17.20
CA SER A 353 -1.25 -7.69 -15.89
C SER A 353 -2.12 -8.73 -15.17
N LYS A 354 -1.49 -9.57 -14.36
CA LYS A 354 -2.14 -10.64 -13.62
C LYS A 354 -1.80 -10.58 -12.15
N TRP A 355 -2.78 -10.83 -11.29
CA TRP A 355 -2.59 -10.94 -9.86
C TRP A 355 -3.29 -12.16 -9.29
N VAL A 356 -2.57 -12.90 -8.46
CA VAL A 356 -3.11 -13.96 -7.62
C VAL A 356 -2.85 -13.60 -6.15
N GLY A 357 -3.90 -13.36 -5.37
CA GLY A 357 -3.79 -12.94 -3.97
C GLY A 357 -5.04 -12.25 -3.43
N ALA A 358 -4.99 -11.89 -2.15
CA ALA A 358 -6.03 -11.15 -1.43
C ALA A 358 -5.73 -9.65 -1.38
N ALA A 359 -6.77 -8.83 -1.31
CA ALA A 359 -6.67 -7.39 -1.02
C ALA A 359 -7.26 -7.11 0.36
N GLN A 360 -6.46 -6.69 1.33
CA GLN A 360 -6.93 -6.54 2.70
C GLN A 360 -6.63 -5.17 3.27
N SER A 361 -7.63 -4.58 3.89
CA SER A 361 -7.51 -3.34 4.67
C SER A 361 -7.79 -3.59 6.14
N ASP A 362 -6.96 -3.01 7.01
CA ASP A 362 -7.22 -2.79 8.43
C ASP A 362 -7.28 -1.28 8.66
N VAL A 363 -8.48 -0.78 8.98
CA VAL A 363 -8.74 0.65 9.06
C VAL A 363 -9.68 0.97 10.21
N GLU A 364 -9.45 2.11 10.83
CA GLU A 364 -10.34 2.68 11.84
C GLU A 364 -11.56 3.31 11.17
N ALA A 365 -12.68 3.38 11.90
CA ALA A 365 -13.90 3.98 11.38
C ALA A 365 -14.73 4.63 12.48
N ILE A 366 -15.27 5.82 12.20
CA ILE A 366 -16.25 6.50 13.04
C ILE A 366 -17.60 6.62 12.33
N GLY A 367 -18.68 6.59 13.12
CA GLY A 367 -20.02 6.83 12.60
C GLY A 367 -20.32 8.32 12.39
N THR A 368 -21.33 8.62 11.57
CA THR A 368 -21.78 10.00 11.31
C THR A 368 -22.10 10.84 12.55
N ALA A 369 -22.49 10.20 13.66
CA ALA A 369 -22.78 10.87 14.93
C ALA A 369 -21.53 11.43 15.63
N GLN A 370 -20.33 10.93 15.28
CA GLN A 370 -19.05 11.32 15.86
C GLN A 370 -18.30 12.35 14.99
N MET A 371 -18.87 12.72 13.83
CA MET A 371 -18.29 13.64 12.87
C MET A 371 -18.76 15.08 13.18
N TYR A 372 -17.94 15.83 13.91
CA TYR A 372 -18.14 17.24 14.25
C TYR A 372 -17.45 18.15 13.22
N GLY A 373 -18.15 19.19 12.75
CA GLY A 373 -17.71 19.97 11.59
C GLY A 373 -18.14 21.43 11.55
N TRP A 374 -17.89 22.22 12.59
CA TRP A 374 -17.98 23.68 12.52
C TRP A 374 -16.62 24.31 12.86
N GLY A 375 -15.78 24.51 11.84
CA GLY A 375 -14.54 25.28 11.94
C GLY A 375 -14.81 26.79 11.86
N TYR A 376 -14.05 27.56 12.65
CA TYR A 376 -13.98 29.02 12.54
C TYR A 376 -13.30 29.44 11.22
N THR A 377 -13.53 30.71 10.87
CA THR A 377 -13.43 31.32 9.54
C THR A 377 -12.17 31.02 8.69
N ASP A 378 -12.44 30.85 7.39
CA ASP A 378 -11.55 30.88 6.22
C ASP A 378 -11.03 29.54 5.66
N ALA A 379 -11.32 28.43 6.33
CA ALA A 379 -11.27 27.11 5.71
C ALA A 379 -12.71 26.61 5.48
N ASP A 380 -13.08 26.39 4.21
CA ASP A 380 -14.38 25.82 3.82
C ASP A 380 -14.35 24.32 4.14
N TRP A 381 -14.53 23.99 5.43
CA TRP A 381 -14.66 22.61 5.87
C TRP A 381 -16.05 22.18 5.40
N HIS A 382 -16.14 21.72 4.15
CA HIS A 382 -17.19 20.78 3.80
C HIS A 382 -17.13 19.71 4.88
N ALA A 383 -18.11 19.72 5.79
CA ALA A 383 -18.18 18.83 6.94
C ALA A 383 -17.73 17.44 6.50
N LEU A 384 -16.79 16.83 7.23
CA LEU A 384 -16.40 15.44 7.01
C LEU A 384 -17.65 14.65 6.58
N VAL A 385 -17.57 14.03 5.41
CA VAL A 385 -18.65 13.22 4.86
C VAL A 385 -18.21 11.77 4.90
N PRO A 386 -19.12 10.83 5.19
CA PRO A 386 -18.79 9.42 5.09
C PRO A 386 -18.11 9.09 3.76
N ASN A 387 -17.03 8.32 3.84
CA ASN A 387 -16.19 7.92 2.72
C ASN A 387 -16.29 6.41 2.44
N SER A 388 -16.98 5.63 3.29
CA SER A 388 -17.16 4.19 3.11
C SER A 388 -18.49 3.64 3.67
N ILE A 389 -18.88 2.42 3.26
CA ILE A 389 -20.13 1.74 3.61
C ILE A 389 -19.87 0.33 4.16
N TRP A 390 -19.78 0.21 5.48
CA TRP A 390 -19.55 -1.08 6.10
C TRP A 390 -20.86 -1.86 6.40
N PRO A 391 -20.94 -3.17 6.11
CA PRO A 391 -22.14 -3.98 6.37
C PRO A 391 -22.58 -4.02 7.84
N SER A 392 -21.66 -3.81 8.78
CA SER A 392 -21.90 -3.85 10.24
C SER A 392 -21.88 -2.47 10.92
N SER A 393 -21.84 -1.39 10.14
CA SER A 393 -21.06 -0.19 10.50
C SER A 393 -21.56 0.70 11.61
N THR A 394 -22.72 0.46 12.23
CA THR A 394 -23.02 1.07 13.53
C THR A 394 -24.14 0.33 14.23
N TYR A 395 -23.86 -0.39 15.32
CA TYR A 395 -24.91 -0.93 16.20
C TYR A 395 -25.07 -0.04 17.42
N TYR A 396 -26.28 0.46 17.68
CA TYR A 396 -26.59 1.02 18.99
C TYR A 396 -26.62 -0.13 20.01
N SER A 397 -25.68 -0.13 20.94
CA SER A 397 -25.56 -1.16 21.99
C SER A 397 -26.80 -1.23 22.90
N ASP A 398 -27.54 -0.12 23.02
CA ASP A 398 -28.72 0.00 23.88
C ASP A 398 -30.00 -0.61 23.28
N ASP A 399 -30.14 -0.67 21.95
CA ASP A 399 -31.36 -1.17 21.28
C ASP A 399 -31.11 -2.22 20.18
N GLN A 400 -29.85 -2.58 19.91
CA GLN A 400 -29.42 -3.53 18.90
C GLN A 400 -29.93 -3.21 17.48
N HIS A 401 -30.21 -1.94 17.19
CA HIS A 401 -30.52 -1.48 15.83
C HIS A 401 -29.27 -0.95 15.11
N LEU A 402 -29.22 -1.21 13.79
CA LEU A 402 -28.25 -0.59 12.89
C LEU A 402 -28.57 0.92 12.77
N ALA A 403 -27.63 1.79 13.16
CA ALA A 403 -27.80 3.25 13.19
C ALA A 403 -27.47 3.92 11.85
N GLY A 404 -26.56 3.34 11.08
CA GLY A 404 -26.10 3.83 9.78
C GLY A 404 -25.33 2.75 9.04
N ALA A 405 -25.29 2.85 7.71
CA ALA A 405 -24.43 2.03 6.85
C ALA A 405 -23.16 2.82 6.43
N GLU A 406 -23.21 4.14 6.52
CA GLU A 406 -22.15 5.06 6.10
C GLU A 406 -21.23 5.42 7.29
N VAL A 407 -19.93 5.30 7.08
CA VAL A 407 -18.87 5.62 8.05
C VAL A 407 -17.80 6.50 7.43
N TYR A 408 -17.01 7.11 8.29
CA TYR A 408 -15.76 7.75 7.94
C TYR A 408 -14.60 6.87 8.37
N GLN A 409 -13.80 6.39 7.43
CA GLN A 409 -12.62 5.57 7.66
C GLN A 409 -11.33 6.37 7.65
N SER A 410 -10.34 5.89 8.39
CA SER A 410 -8.96 6.41 8.36
C SER A 410 -8.29 6.23 7.01
N GLY A 411 -8.57 5.12 6.31
CA GLY A 411 -7.96 4.80 5.02
C GLY A 411 -8.93 4.22 3.99
N ILE A 412 -8.65 4.48 2.70
CA ILE A 412 -9.41 4.01 1.55
C ILE A 412 -8.55 3.13 0.62
N PHE A 413 -9.00 1.90 0.33
CA PHE A 413 -8.32 0.95 -0.54
C PHE A 413 -9.11 0.70 -1.83
N ASN A 414 -8.61 1.20 -2.96
CA ASN A 414 -9.23 1.07 -4.28
C ASN A 414 -8.43 0.18 -5.23
N ILE A 415 -9.14 -0.60 -6.06
CA ILE A 415 -8.56 -1.46 -7.09
C ILE A 415 -9.17 -1.16 -8.46
N ALA A 416 -8.31 -1.02 -9.47
CA ALA A 416 -8.69 -0.88 -10.87
C ALA A 416 -8.00 -1.90 -11.78
N LEU A 417 -8.77 -2.62 -12.59
CA LEU A 417 -8.26 -3.49 -13.65
C LEU A 417 -8.65 -2.91 -15.01
N ASP A 418 -7.68 -2.81 -15.93
CA ASP A 418 -7.90 -2.27 -17.27
C ASP A 418 -7.14 -3.07 -18.35
N ASN A 419 -7.58 -2.92 -19.60
CA ASN A 419 -6.94 -3.44 -20.81
C ASN A 419 -6.56 -4.94 -20.74
N GLY A 420 -7.54 -5.77 -20.41
CA GLY A 420 -7.40 -7.24 -20.42
C GLY A 420 -6.65 -7.81 -19.22
N SER A 421 -6.59 -7.07 -18.11
CA SER A 421 -5.93 -7.52 -16.88
C SER A 421 -6.80 -8.49 -16.08
N GLU A 422 -6.19 -9.24 -15.18
CA GLU A 422 -6.83 -10.33 -14.44
C GLU A 422 -6.45 -10.31 -12.96
N TRP A 423 -7.44 -10.51 -12.09
CA TRP A 423 -7.25 -10.75 -10.67
C TRP A 423 -7.97 -12.05 -10.27
N ASP A 424 -7.19 -13.02 -9.81
CA ASP A 424 -7.66 -14.24 -9.18
C ASP A 424 -7.58 -14.08 -7.67
N THR A 425 -8.73 -13.85 -7.04
CA THR A 425 -8.76 -13.55 -5.60
C THR A 425 -8.40 -14.79 -4.79
N ARG A 426 -7.70 -14.56 -3.68
CA ARG A 426 -7.44 -15.54 -2.62
C ARG A 426 -7.95 -14.99 -1.30
N LYS A 427 -8.26 -15.88 -0.35
CA LYS A 427 -8.75 -15.53 1.00
C LYS A 427 -9.96 -14.57 0.93
N VAL A 428 -10.24 -13.80 1.99
CA VAL A 428 -11.24 -12.73 1.97
C VAL A 428 -10.53 -11.42 1.62
N SER A 429 -11.07 -10.71 0.63
CA SER A 429 -10.65 -9.35 0.29
C SER A 429 -11.66 -8.33 0.83
N ASN A 430 -11.15 -7.22 1.37
CA ASN A 430 -11.93 -6.09 1.88
C ASN A 430 -11.32 -4.79 1.33
N ILE A 431 -12.08 -4.09 0.49
CA ILE A 431 -11.67 -2.88 -0.21
C ILE A 431 -12.87 -1.92 -0.29
N ASP A 432 -12.65 -0.70 -0.78
CA ASP A 432 -13.71 0.28 -0.98
C ASP A 432 -14.26 0.15 -2.40
N ASP A 433 -13.50 0.54 -3.42
CA ASP A 433 -13.96 0.47 -4.81
C ASP A 433 -13.19 -0.54 -5.67
N LEU A 434 -13.95 -1.33 -6.44
CA LEU A 434 -13.43 -2.16 -7.53
C LEU A 434 -13.95 -1.67 -8.89
N THR A 435 -13.04 -1.26 -9.76
CA THR A 435 -13.34 -0.97 -11.18
C THR A 435 -12.71 -2.01 -12.10
N VAL A 436 -13.50 -2.64 -12.97
CA VAL A 436 -13.03 -3.63 -13.95
C VAL A 436 -13.43 -3.18 -15.35
N ASN A 437 -12.44 -2.92 -16.20
CA ASN A 437 -12.66 -2.26 -17.48
C ASN A 437 -11.87 -2.88 -18.64
N ASN A 438 -12.33 -2.61 -19.87
CA ASN A 438 -11.71 -3.00 -21.14
C ASN A 438 -11.29 -4.48 -21.19
N VAL A 439 -12.27 -5.39 -21.13
CA VAL A 439 -12.07 -6.84 -21.24
C VAL A 439 -11.25 -7.44 -20.09
N SER A 440 -11.15 -6.72 -18.97
CA SER A 440 -10.49 -7.25 -17.77
C SER A 440 -11.41 -8.20 -17.00
N GLN A 441 -10.84 -9.01 -16.12
CA GLN A 441 -11.58 -10.03 -15.40
C GLN A 441 -11.17 -10.17 -13.94
N VAL A 442 -12.15 -10.46 -13.09
CA VAL A 442 -11.96 -10.84 -11.69
C VAL A 442 -12.58 -12.21 -11.47
N ASN A 443 -11.83 -13.12 -10.85
CA ASN A 443 -12.28 -14.46 -10.51
C ASN A 443 -12.30 -14.61 -8.98
N VAL A 444 -13.45 -14.97 -8.43
CA VAL A 444 -13.69 -15.19 -6.99
C VAL A 444 -14.08 -16.66 -6.81
N GLU A 445 -13.10 -17.48 -6.47
CA GLU A 445 -13.25 -18.93 -6.27
C GLU A 445 -12.56 -19.34 -4.96
N ASP A 446 -13.29 -20.03 -4.10
CA ASP A 446 -12.88 -20.41 -2.74
C ASP A 446 -12.35 -19.21 -1.93
N SER A 447 -12.98 -18.05 -2.13
CA SER A 447 -12.53 -16.75 -1.66
C SER A 447 -13.70 -15.78 -1.47
N GLY A 448 -13.45 -14.66 -0.81
CA GLY A 448 -14.41 -13.59 -0.56
C GLY A 448 -13.97 -12.26 -1.16
N LEU A 449 -14.92 -11.44 -1.61
CA LEU A 449 -14.69 -10.06 -2.01
C LEU A 449 -15.78 -9.16 -1.41
N ILE A 450 -15.36 -8.22 -0.59
CA ILE A 450 -16.20 -7.19 0.03
C ILE A 450 -15.74 -5.84 -0.52
N ALA A 451 -16.69 -5.06 -1.05
CA ALA A 451 -16.44 -3.73 -1.60
C ALA A 451 -17.65 -2.81 -1.44
N ASP A 452 -17.47 -1.53 -1.22
CA ASP A 452 -18.56 -0.54 -1.30
C ASP A 452 -19.21 -0.53 -2.67
N SER A 453 -18.37 -0.45 -3.70
CA SER A 453 -18.84 -0.46 -5.08
C SER A 453 -18.00 -1.36 -5.99
N ILE A 454 -18.71 -2.04 -6.89
CA ILE A 454 -18.11 -2.84 -7.94
C ILE A 454 -18.68 -2.38 -9.27
N THR A 455 -17.81 -1.91 -10.17
CA THR A 455 -18.18 -1.41 -11.50
C THR A 455 -17.49 -2.22 -12.59
N LEU A 456 -18.28 -2.78 -13.50
CA LEU A 456 -17.78 -3.50 -14.68
C LEU A 456 -18.19 -2.76 -15.97
N ALA A 457 -17.20 -2.44 -16.82
CA ALA A 457 -17.43 -1.76 -18.09
C ALA A 457 -16.65 -2.39 -19.25
N ASN A 458 -17.09 -2.10 -20.48
CA ASN A 458 -16.42 -2.45 -21.74
C ASN A 458 -16.07 -3.94 -21.86
N SER A 459 -17.08 -4.81 -21.81
CA SER A 459 -16.95 -6.27 -21.97
C SER A 459 -16.07 -6.95 -20.93
N SER A 460 -16.01 -6.41 -19.71
CA SER A 460 -15.28 -6.99 -18.59
C SER A 460 -16.09 -8.06 -17.88
N SER A 461 -15.46 -8.85 -17.00
CA SER A 461 -16.13 -9.94 -16.30
C SER A 461 -15.81 -10.07 -14.82
N LEU A 462 -16.81 -10.53 -14.06
CA LEU A 462 -16.70 -10.97 -12.68
C LEU A 462 -17.25 -12.40 -12.62
N ASN A 463 -16.39 -13.36 -12.31
CA ASN A 463 -16.75 -14.77 -12.22
C ASN A 463 -16.73 -15.19 -10.76
N ILE A 464 -17.85 -15.70 -10.25
CA ILE A 464 -18.01 -16.16 -8.87
C ILE A 464 -18.22 -17.66 -8.93
N GLY A 465 -17.22 -18.41 -8.48
CA GLY A 465 -17.18 -19.88 -8.59
C GLY A 465 -17.48 -20.60 -7.29
N ASP A 466 -16.94 -21.82 -7.18
CA ASP A 466 -17.17 -22.68 -6.02
C ASP A 466 -16.75 -21.97 -4.74
N THR A 467 -17.64 -21.97 -3.74
CA THR A 467 -17.47 -21.28 -2.45
C THR A 467 -17.11 -19.79 -2.53
N GLY A 468 -17.22 -19.19 -3.72
CA GLY A 468 -16.96 -17.77 -3.95
C GLY A 468 -18.08 -16.90 -3.39
N GLY A 469 -17.71 -15.86 -2.63
CA GLY A 469 -18.65 -14.89 -2.06
C GLY A 469 -18.31 -13.47 -2.46
N VAL A 470 -19.27 -12.75 -3.04
CA VAL A 470 -19.15 -11.31 -3.30
C VAL A 470 -20.22 -10.56 -2.51
N ALA A 471 -19.82 -9.55 -1.75
CA ALA A 471 -20.71 -8.65 -1.03
C ALA A 471 -20.38 -7.20 -1.40
N THR A 472 -21.40 -6.41 -1.75
CA THR A 472 -21.20 -5.00 -2.05
C THR A 472 -22.39 -4.13 -1.73
N ASN A 473 -22.22 -2.83 -1.54
CA ASN A 473 -23.39 -1.95 -1.51
C ASN A 473 -23.96 -1.76 -2.93
N SER A 474 -23.11 -1.57 -3.94
CA SER A 474 -23.55 -1.35 -5.32
C SER A 474 -22.75 -2.12 -6.36
N LEU A 475 -23.46 -2.93 -7.15
CA LEU A 475 -22.91 -3.58 -8.34
C LEU A 475 -23.46 -2.91 -9.61
N TYR A 476 -22.59 -2.31 -10.41
CA TYR A 476 -22.95 -1.69 -11.69
C TYR A 476 -22.30 -2.45 -12.85
N LEU A 477 -23.13 -3.07 -13.70
CA LEU A 477 -22.70 -3.78 -14.90
C LEU A 477 -23.09 -2.97 -16.13
N ASP A 478 -22.10 -2.64 -16.96
CA ASP A 478 -22.28 -1.77 -18.12
C ASP A 478 -21.58 -2.30 -19.37
N SER A 479 -21.98 -1.78 -20.54
CA SER A 479 -21.24 -1.89 -21.79
C SER A 479 -20.85 -3.34 -22.15
N TYR A 480 -21.86 -4.22 -22.17
CA TYR A 480 -21.74 -5.66 -22.47
C TYR A 480 -20.89 -6.48 -21.49
N SER A 481 -20.60 -5.94 -20.30
CA SER A 481 -19.89 -6.68 -19.25
C SER A 481 -20.76 -7.77 -18.63
N THR A 482 -20.13 -8.75 -17.98
CA THR A 482 -20.83 -9.92 -17.43
C THR A 482 -20.41 -10.25 -16.00
N ALA A 483 -21.38 -10.37 -15.10
CA ALA A 483 -21.16 -11.06 -13.82
C ALA A 483 -21.78 -12.46 -13.90
N SER A 484 -21.05 -13.50 -13.52
CA SER A 484 -21.50 -14.89 -13.64
C SER A 484 -21.25 -15.69 -12.37
N LEU A 485 -22.30 -16.32 -11.85
CA LEU A 485 -22.22 -17.29 -10.75
C LEU A 485 -22.13 -18.70 -11.35
N THR A 486 -20.94 -19.29 -11.38
CA THR A 486 -20.67 -20.49 -12.17
C THR A 486 -21.05 -21.79 -11.45
N GLU A 487 -21.03 -21.79 -10.11
CA GLU A 487 -21.30 -22.98 -9.27
C GLU A 487 -22.44 -22.76 -8.27
N GLU A 488 -22.93 -23.82 -7.63
CA GLU A 488 -24.11 -23.77 -6.74
C GLU A 488 -23.85 -23.11 -5.38
N THR A 489 -22.59 -23.13 -4.96
CA THR A 489 -22.06 -22.54 -3.73
C THR A 489 -21.67 -21.07 -3.93
N ALA A 490 -21.70 -20.55 -5.16
CA ALA A 490 -21.43 -19.15 -5.48
C ALA A 490 -22.52 -18.24 -4.91
N SER A 491 -22.12 -17.13 -4.30
CA SER A 491 -23.04 -16.16 -3.70
C SER A 491 -22.67 -14.72 -4.04
N LEU A 492 -23.70 -13.92 -4.32
CA LEU A 492 -23.60 -12.48 -4.54
C LEU A 492 -24.67 -11.75 -3.73
N TYR A 493 -24.22 -10.87 -2.85
CA TYR A 493 -25.05 -10.01 -2.02
C TYR A 493 -24.80 -8.55 -2.43
N ALA A 494 -25.87 -7.83 -2.78
CA ALA A 494 -25.74 -6.41 -3.06
C ALA A 494 -26.97 -5.60 -2.63
N ASN A 495 -26.82 -4.38 -2.10
CA ASN A 495 -28.01 -3.56 -1.84
C ASN A 495 -28.68 -3.11 -3.15
N THR A 496 -27.88 -2.67 -4.13
CA THR A 496 -28.36 -2.33 -5.46
C THR A 496 -27.54 -3.03 -6.53
N ILE A 497 -28.23 -3.72 -7.45
CA ILE A 497 -27.63 -4.23 -8.68
C ILE A 497 -28.23 -3.47 -9.86
N THR A 498 -27.37 -2.87 -10.67
CA THR A 498 -27.78 -2.23 -11.93
C THR A 498 -27.14 -2.96 -13.10
N VAL A 499 -27.95 -3.38 -14.06
CA VAL A 499 -27.51 -4.01 -15.30
C VAL A 499 -27.95 -3.14 -16.47
N ASP A 500 -26.97 -2.58 -17.18
CA ASP A 500 -27.14 -1.50 -18.15
C ASP A 500 -26.46 -1.83 -19.50
N ASN A 501 -26.82 -1.09 -20.56
CA ASN A 501 -26.19 -1.08 -21.88
C ASN A 501 -25.74 -2.46 -22.42
N GLY A 502 -26.65 -3.44 -22.40
CA GLY A 502 -26.42 -4.78 -22.92
C GLY A 502 -25.55 -5.69 -22.04
N ALA A 503 -25.18 -5.26 -20.84
CA ALA A 503 -24.54 -6.09 -19.83
C ALA A 503 -25.46 -7.22 -19.34
N GLN A 504 -24.87 -8.21 -18.68
CA GLN A 504 -25.60 -9.41 -18.27
C GLN A 504 -25.17 -9.92 -16.89
N LEU A 505 -26.16 -10.13 -16.02
CA LEU A 505 -25.99 -10.90 -14.79
C LEU A 505 -26.46 -12.34 -15.03
N ASN A 506 -25.53 -13.29 -14.98
CA ASN A 506 -25.78 -14.72 -15.12
C ASN A 506 -25.85 -15.38 -13.74
N LEU A 507 -27.04 -15.82 -13.34
CA LEU A 507 -27.20 -16.52 -12.06
C LEU A 507 -26.59 -17.92 -12.05
N GLY A 508 -26.35 -18.50 -13.24
CA GLY A 508 -25.80 -19.84 -13.42
C GLY A 508 -26.38 -20.84 -12.43
N LEU A 509 -25.58 -21.33 -11.47
CA LEU A 509 -26.00 -22.22 -10.37
C LEU A 509 -26.18 -21.57 -9.00
N GLY A 510 -25.64 -20.38 -8.78
CA GLY A 510 -25.51 -19.76 -7.46
C GLY A 510 -26.72 -18.97 -6.99
N GLN A 511 -26.50 -18.20 -5.92
CA GLN A 511 -27.53 -17.39 -5.26
C GLN A 511 -27.22 -15.91 -5.35
N VAL A 512 -28.24 -15.10 -5.63
CA VAL A 512 -28.17 -13.65 -5.58
C VAL A 512 -29.19 -13.13 -4.58
N ASP A 513 -28.75 -12.22 -3.71
CA ASP A 513 -29.64 -11.46 -2.84
C ASP A 513 -29.43 -9.96 -3.11
N THR A 514 -30.53 -9.25 -3.35
CA THR A 514 -30.47 -7.81 -3.57
C THR A 514 -31.76 -7.10 -3.19
N HIS A 515 -31.65 -5.97 -2.51
CA HIS A 515 -32.80 -5.15 -2.18
C HIS A 515 -33.40 -4.49 -3.43
N ASN A 516 -32.57 -4.03 -4.36
CA ASN A 516 -33.00 -3.29 -5.54
C ASN A 516 -32.28 -3.77 -6.81
N MET A 517 -33.04 -4.22 -7.80
CA MET A 517 -32.51 -4.64 -9.10
C MET A 517 -33.01 -3.69 -10.20
N ILE A 518 -32.08 -3.04 -10.89
CA ILE A 518 -32.35 -2.09 -11.98
C ILE A 518 -31.89 -2.71 -13.30
N LEU A 519 -32.83 -2.92 -14.23
CA LEU A 519 -32.52 -3.36 -15.60
C LEU A 519 -32.84 -2.22 -16.58
N THR A 520 -31.83 -1.72 -17.29
CA THR A 520 -31.99 -0.63 -18.27
C THR A 520 -31.17 -0.84 -19.54
N ASP A 521 -31.53 -0.12 -20.60
CA ASP A 521 -30.84 -0.03 -21.90
C ASP A 521 -30.32 -1.36 -22.48
N GLY A 522 -31.10 -2.42 -22.30
CA GLY A 522 -30.82 -3.76 -22.84
C GLY A 522 -30.08 -4.69 -21.88
N GLY A 523 -29.87 -4.29 -20.61
CA GLY A 523 -29.34 -5.14 -19.57
C GLY A 523 -30.19 -6.39 -19.34
N VAL A 524 -29.52 -7.52 -19.07
CA VAL A 524 -30.13 -8.85 -18.99
C VAL A 524 -29.88 -9.50 -17.64
N LEU A 525 -30.96 -9.88 -16.96
CA LEU A 525 -30.91 -10.89 -15.90
C LEU A 525 -31.15 -12.27 -16.51
N ASN A 526 -30.10 -13.11 -16.55
CA ASN A 526 -30.19 -14.48 -17.03
C ASN A 526 -30.27 -15.46 -15.85
N VAL A 527 -31.48 -15.94 -15.57
CA VAL A 527 -31.75 -16.86 -14.46
C VAL A 527 -31.32 -18.31 -14.73
N ALA A 528 -30.87 -18.63 -15.94
CA ALA A 528 -30.82 -20.01 -16.48
C ALA A 528 -32.20 -20.71 -16.38
N SER A 529 -32.46 -21.80 -17.08
CA SER A 529 -33.80 -22.44 -17.09
C SER A 529 -34.14 -23.19 -15.79
N ARG A 530 -33.98 -22.55 -14.62
CA ARG A 530 -34.26 -23.08 -13.28
C ARG A 530 -35.37 -22.29 -12.60
N ASP A 531 -35.91 -22.88 -11.55
CA ASP A 531 -36.70 -22.14 -10.57
C ASP A 531 -35.76 -21.28 -9.71
N TYR A 532 -36.08 -19.99 -9.61
CA TYR A 532 -35.31 -19.01 -8.84
C TYR A 532 -36.27 -18.08 -8.11
N VAL A 533 -35.94 -17.73 -6.87
CA VAL A 533 -36.70 -16.76 -6.07
C VAL A 533 -35.84 -15.52 -5.95
N LEU A 534 -36.28 -14.44 -6.61
CA LEU A 534 -35.68 -13.12 -6.44
C LEU A 534 -36.43 -12.37 -5.34
N ASN A 535 -35.74 -12.05 -4.24
CA ASN A 535 -36.28 -11.19 -3.19
C ASN A 535 -35.77 -9.76 -3.38
N SER A 536 -36.32 -9.05 -4.38
CA SER A 536 -35.84 -7.71 -4.75
C SER A 536 -36.96 -6.83 -5.29
N ASP A 537 -36.83 -5.51 -5.10
CA ASP A 537 -37.58 -4.53 -5.86
C ASP A 537 -37.04 -4.47 -7.29
N LEU A 538 -37.86 -4.87 -8.27
CA LEU A 538 -37.48 -4.86 -9.68
C LEU A 538 -37.86 -3.54 -10.36
N ASN A 539 -36.84 -2.79 -10.77
CA ASN A 539 -36.95 -1.44 -11.34
C ASN A 539 -36.42 -1.37 -12.78
N ASN A 540 -36.88 -0.35 -13.52
CA ASN A 540 -36.40 -0.01 -14.85
C ASN A 540 -36.20 1.50 -14.94
N ALA A 541 -34.95 1.93 -15.19
CA ALA A 541 -34.55 3.32 -15.23
C ALA A 541 -34.32 3.80 -16.67
N ARG A 542 -35.40 4.13 -17.40
CA ARG A 542 -35.25 4.70 -18.75
C ARG A 542 -34.77 6.16 -18.68
N TYR A 543 -33.50 6.44 -18.94
CA TYR A 543 -33.00 7.82 -19.09
C TYR A 543 -33.52 8.44 -20.40
N ILE A 544 -34.68 9.10 -20.33
CA ILE A 544 -35.18 9.92 -21.45
C ILE A 544 -34.41 11.24 -21.46
N TYR A 545 -33.33 11.33 -22.25
CA TYR A 545 -32.79 12.63 -22.65
C TYR A 545 -33.85 13.37 -23.47
N GLN A 546 -34.65 14.23 -22.81
CA GLN A 546 -35.42 15.25 -23.51
C GLN A 546 -34.45 16.24 -24.15
N ARG A 547 -34.03 15.97 -25.39
CA ARG A 547 -33.50 17.02 -26.26
C ARG A 547 -34.60 18.08 -26.41
N ARG A 548 -34.52 19.15 -25.61
CA ARG A 548 -35.19 20.41 -25.92
C ARG A 548 -34.63 20.90 -27.24
N LEU A 549 -35.33 20.60 -28.34
CA LEU A 549 -35.21 21.36 -29.58
C LEU A 549 -35.50 22.83 -29.22
N ARG A 550 -34.45 23.65 -29.16
CA ARG A 550 -34.62 25.10 -29.27
C ARG A 550 -34.95 25.36 -30.74
N CYS A 551 -36.19 25.80 -31.00
CA CYS A 551 -36.52 26.51 -32.23
C CYS A 551 -35.84 27.88 -32.25
#